data_AF-A0A822G3Q6-F1
#
_entry.id   AF-A0A822G3Q6-F1
#
_cell.length_a   1.000
_cell.length_b   1.000
_cell.length_c   1.000
_cell.angle_alpha   90.00
_cell.angle_beta   90.00
_cell.angle_gamma   90.00
#
_symmetry.space_group_name_H-M   'P 1'
#
loop_
_entity.id
_entity.type
_entity.pdbx_description
1 polymer ?
#
loop_
_entity_poly.entity_id
_entity_poly.type
_entity_poly.pdbx_seq_one_letter_code
_entity_poly.pdbx_strand_id
1 'polypeptide(L)'
;MSYTIKSDSGVYILGQLGTEVQIYTQQLPMEHLIHHDGWNGTYETIVTSNCNEIIAFIYSSLEKPMEVYLINNINRLKSAQAITNENELFTRRNLPQTKVYKWINKDDHRMIEGILHYPPDKFEFQNLPLLVIIHGDPLEDQQVM
;
A
#
# COMPACT_ATOMS: atom_id res chain seq x y z
N MET A 1 -0.34 6.27 -9.97
CA MET A 1 1.13 6.09 -10.14
C MET A 1 1.81 7.41 -9.81
N SER A 2 2.77 7.41 -8.88
CA SER A 2 3.48 8.62 -8.43
C SER A 2 4.99 8.36 -8.42
N TYR A 3 5.81 9.41 -8.56
CA TYR A 3 7.26 9.31 -8.53
C TYR A 3 7.90 10.53 -7.87
N THR A 4 9.13 10.39 -7.38
CA THR A 4 9.96 11.50 -6.90
C THR A 4 11.41 11.30 -7.31
N ILE A 5 12.16 12.40 -7.39
CA ILE A 5 13.56 12.40 -7.82
C ILE A 5 14.46 12.04 -6.62
N LYS A 6 15.44 11.17 -6.86
CA LYS A 6 16.50 10.81 -5.91
C LYS A 6 17.59 11.88 -5.89
N SER A 7 18.34 11.97 -4.79
CA SER A 7 19.52 12.85 -4.69
C SER A 7 20.57 12.59 -5.77
N ASP A 8 20.67 11.34 -6.24
CA ASP A 8 21.59 10.89 -7.29
C ASP A 8 21.00 10.99 -8.72
N SER A 9 19.93 11.76 -8.91
CA SER A 9 19.23 11.96 -10.20
C SER A 9 18.50 10.74 -10.77
N GLY A 10 18.41 9.63 -10.02
CA GLY A 10 17.43 8.57 -10.33
C GLY A 10 16.01 8.94 -9.87
N VAL A 11 15.09 7.98 -9.94
CA VAL A 11 13.71 8.15 -9.46
C VAL A 11 13.28 7.04 -8.50
N TYR A 12 12.49 7.40 -7.49
CA TYR A 12 11.61 6.49 -6.77
C TYR A 12 10.25 6.47 -7.44
N ILE A 13 9.62 5.31 -7.54
CA ILE A 13 8.33 5.09 -8.19
C ILE A 13 7.43 4.29 -7.25
N LEU A 14 6.19 4.74 -7.10
CA LEU A 14 5.13 4.00 -6.42
C LEU A 14 4.29 3.26 -7.46
N GLY A 15 4.43 1.93 -7.49
CA GLY A 15 3.76 1.04 -8.44
C GLY A 15 2.73 0.17 -7.76
N GLN A 16 1.51 0.14 -8.30
CA GLN A 16 0.43 -0.70 -7.79
C GLN A 16 0.48 -2.10 -8.42
N LEU A 17 0.42 -3.12 -7.58
CA LEU A 17 0.30 -4.52 -7.97
C LEU A 17 -0.84 -5.16 -7.17
N GLY A 18 -1.99 -5.32 -7.83
CA GLY A 18 -3.21 -5.78 -7.18
C GLY A 18 -3.71 -4.75 -6.16
N THR A 19 -3.89 -5.19 -4.92
CA THR A 19 -4.33 -4.36 -3.77
C THR A 19 -3.19 -3.66 -3.02
N GLU A 20 -1.94 -3.84 -3.45
CA GLU A 20 -0.76 -3.26 -2.80
C GLU A 20 -0.09 -2.22 -3.70
N VAL A 21 0.57 -1.24 -3.09
CA VAL A 21 1.43 -0.27 -3.78
C VAL A 21 2.81 -0.40 -3.18
N GLN A 22 3.81 -0.68 -4.01
CA GLN A 22 5.19 -0.97 -3.60
C GLN A 22 6.17 0.07 -4.15
N ILE A 23 7.35 0.17 -3.53
CA ILE A 23 8.40 1.11 -3.92
C ILE A 23 9.36 0.45 -4.92
N TYR A 24 9.58 1.14 -6.03
CA TYR A 24 10.57 0.79 -7.05
C TYR A 24 11.56 1.93 -7.24
N THR A 25 12.74 1.64 -7.79
CA THR A 25 13.68 2.65 -8.27
C THR A 25 14.11 2.40 -9.70
N GLN A 26 14.45 3.48 -10.39
CA GLN A 26 15.09 3.44 -11.69
C GLN A 26 16.18 4.53 -11.74
N GLN A 27 17.41 4.18 -12.12
CA GLN A 27 18.49 5.17 -12.21
C GLN A 27 18.49 5.87 -13.57
N LEU A 28 18.39 5.10 -14.66
CA LEU A 28 18.36 5.61 -16.03
C LEU A 28 17.10 5.12 -16.76
N PRO A 29 16.54 5.89 -17.72
CA PRO A 29 15.28 5.54 -18.39
C PRO A 29 15.24 4.15 -19.07
N MET A 30 16.40 3.61 -19.46
CA MET A 30 16.54 2.32 -20.14
C MET A 30 16.87 1.17 -19.19
N GLU A 31 17.08 1.44 -17.89
CA GLU A 31 17.35 0.40 -16.90
C GLU A 31 16.07 -0.23 -16.38
N HIS A 32 16.20 -1.45 -15.84
CA HIS A 32 15.09 -2.14 -15.21
C HIS A 32 14.67 -1.47 -13.90
N LEU A 33 13.37 -1.55 -13.59
CA LEU A 33 12.86 -1.18 -12.27
C LEU A 33 13.40 -2.16 -11.23
N ILE A 34 13.97 -1.61 -10.15
CA ILE A 34 14.41 -2.37 -8.99
C ILE A 34 13.32 -2.28 -7.94
N HIS A 35 12.75 -3.42 -7.54
CA HIS A 35 11.83 -3.52 -6.41
C HIS A 35 12.60 -3.42 -5.08
N HIS A 36 12.05 -2.69 -4.11
CA HIS A 36 12.59 -2.61 -2.75
C HIS A 36 11.71 -3.37 -1.78
N ASP A 37 12.27 -4.42 -1.16
CA ASP A 37 11.52 -5.28 -0.25
C ASP A 37 11.12 -4.54 1.04
N GLY A 38 9.84 -4.16 1.11
CA GLY A 38 9.23 -3.52 2.26
C GLY A 38 8.26 -4.41 3.04
N TRP A 39 7.42 -3.78 3.86
CA TRP A 39 6.18 -4.37 4.34
C TRP A 39 5.13 -4.49 3.22
N ASN A 40 4.31 -5.53 3.28
CA ASN A 40 3.12 -5.67 2.43
C ASN A 40 2.12 -4.57 2.79
N GLY A 41 1.53 -3.92 1.80
CA GLY A 41 0.60 -2.81 2.01
C GLY A 41 0.71 -1.74 0.94
N THR A 42 0.42 -0.51 1.32
CA THR A 42 0.37 0.63 0.41
C THR A 42 1.39 1.67 0.86
N TYR A 43 2.36 1.96 -0.01
CA TYR A 43 3.23 3.13 0.13
C TYR A 43 2.66 4.30 -0.66
N GLU A 44 2.65 5.48 -0.04
CA GLU A 44 2.13 6.72 -0.61
C GLU A 44 3.10 7.88 -0.37
N THR A 45 3.00 8.93 -1.18
CA THR A 45 3.72 10.21 -1.01
C THR A 45 5.19 10.06 -0.56
N ILE A 46 6.04 9.54 -1.44
CA ILE A 46 7.48 9.43 -1.17
C ILE A 46 8.18 10.76 -1.46
N VAL A 47 8.98 11.23 -0.49
CA VAL A 47 9.80 12.45 -0.62
C VAL A 47 11.20 12.21 -0.08
N THR A 48 12.17 12.94 -0.61
CA THR A 48 13.60 12.76 -0.32
C THR A 48 14.19 14.08 0.14
N SER A 49 15.13 14.01 1.09
CA SER A 49 15.94 15.16 1.48
C SER A 49 17.09 15.37 0.48
N ASN A 50 17.39 16.63 0.14
CA ASN A 50 18.47 16.96 -0.80
C ASN A 50 19.88 16.69 -0.24
N CYS A 51 20.05 16.58 1.08
CA CYS A 51 21.38 16.62 1.71
C CYS A 51 21.78 15.34 2.45
N ASN A 52 20.84 14.63 3.08
CA ASN A 52 21.15 13.58 4.06
C ASN A 52 20.54 12.20 3.71
N GLU A 53 20.07 12.01 2.47
CA GLU A 53 19.44 10.76 2.00
C GLU A 53 18.31 10.24 2.90
N ILE A 54 17.67 11.14 3.66
CA ILE A 54 16.46 10.81 4.42
C ILE A 54 15.31 10.72 3.42
N ILE A 55 14.55 9.64 3.53
CA ILE A 55 13.36 9.34 2.75
C ILE A 55 12.18 9.35 3.72
N ALA A 56 11.18 10.15 3.41
CA ALA A 56 9.89 10.10 4.09
C ALA A 56 8.84 9.51 3.15
N PHE A 57 7.94 8.71 3.71
CA PHE A 57 6.81 8.16 2.97
C PHE A 57 5.64 7.92 3.91
N ILE A 58 4.45 7.84 3.35
CA ILE A 58 3.26 7.36 4.04
C ILE A 58 3.16 5.86 3.80
N TYR A 59 2.81 5.09 4.84
CA TYR A 59 2.52 3.67 4.69
C TYR A 59 1.28 3.27 5.49
N SER A 60 0.50 2.38 4.89
CA SER A 60 -0.67 1.74 5.50
C SER A 60 -0.75 0.28 5.07
N SER A 61 -1.52 -0.51 5.83
CA SER A 61 -1.95 -1.85 5.41
C SER A 61 -3.32 -2.15 5.98
N LEU A 62 -3.88 -3.31 5.60
CA LEU A 62 -5.14 -3.79 6.14
C LEU A 62 -5.19 -3.87 7.69
N GLU A 63 -4.03 -4.02 8.33
CA GLU A 63 -3.90 -4.14 9.79
C GLU A 63 -3.20 -2.94 10.43
N LYS A 64 -2.69 -2.00 9.62
CA LYS A 64 -1.94 -0.84 10.10
C LYS A 64 -2.51 0.43 9.50
N PRO A 65 -3.01 1.36 10.34
CA PRO A 65 -3.50 2.61 9.81
C PRO A 65 -2.37 3.42 9.17
N MET A 66 -2.77 4.37 8.34
CA MET A 66 -1.88 5.28 7.65
C MET A 66 -1.03 6.09 8.64
N GLU A 67 0.30 6.02 8.50
CA GLU A 67 1.23 6.85 9.26
C GLU A 67 2.39 7.31 8.37
N VAL A 68 3.10 8.35 8.80
CA VAL A 68 4.30 8.85 8.15
C VAL A 68 5.53 8.15 8.74
N TYR A 69 6.40 7.67 7.86
CA TYR A 69 7.62 6.95 8.20
C TYR A 69 8.85 7.67 7.66
N LEU A 70 9.98 7.53 8.37
CA LEU A 70 11.30 7.96 7.95
C LEU A 70 12.27 6.79 7.84
N ILE A 71 13.17 6.86 6.85
CA ILE A 71 14.29 5.94 6.70
C ILE A 71 15.46 6.61 5.97
N ASN A 72 16.69 6.12 6.20
CA ASN A 72 17.90 6.65 5.54
C ASN A 72 18.50 5.65 4.53
N ASN A 73 17.84 4.52 4.29
CA ASN A 73 18.30 3.50 3.33
C ASN A 73 17.08 2.74 2.78
N ILE A 74 16.77 2.94 1.52
CA ILE A 74 15.62 2.32 0.86
C ILE A 74 15.69 0.78 0.84
N ASN A 75 16.88 0.19 0.87
CA ASN A 75 17.03 -1.28 0.90
C ASN A 75 16.69 -1.88 2.28
N ARG A 76 16.29 -1.05 3.25
CA ARG A 76 15.95 -1.46 4.62
C ARG A 76 14.54 -1.02 5.03
N LEU A 77 13.60 -0.88 4.09
CA LEU A 77 12.23 -0.38 4.36
C LEU A 77 11.57 -0.95 5.63
N LYS A 78 11.79 -2.24 5.94
CA LYS A 78 11.27 -2.87 7.17
C LYS A 78 11.80 -2.29 8.50
N SER A 79 12.87 -1.50 8.46
CA SER A 79 13.43 -0.77 9.60
C SER A 79 13.04 0.71 9.61
N ALA A 80 12.11 1.14 8.76
CA ALA A 80 11.61 2.51 8.78
C ALA A 80 10.91 2.81 10.12
N GLN A 81 11.04 4.04 10.59
CA GLN A 81 10.48 4.47 11.87
C GLN A 81 9.28 5.39 11.62
N ALA A 82 8.13 5.07 12.23
CA ALA A 82 6.99 5.96 12.24
C ALA A 82 7.32 7.24 13.04
N ILE A 83 6.98 8.39 12.49
CA ILE A 83 7.13 9.70 13.15
C ILE A 83 5.78 10.31 13.54
N THR A 84 4.69 9.66 13.17
CA THR A 84 3.32 10.02 13.57
C THR A 84 2.64 8.83 14.25
N ASN A 85 1.57 9.13 15.00
CA ASN A 85 0.66 8.16 15.59
C ASN A 85 -0.75 8.75 15.64
N GLU A 86 -1.15 9.43 14.56
CA GLU A 86 -2.41 10.20 14.51
C GLU A 86 -3.62 9.27 14.46
N ASN A 87 -3.42 8.03 13.99
CA ASN A 87 -4.47 7.03 13.81
C ASN A 87 -4.48 5.97 14.93
N GLU A 88 -3.91 6.28 16.10
CA GLU A 88 -3.85 5.36 17.23
C GLU A 88 -5.24 4.83 17.66
N LEU A 89 -6.29 5.62 17.50
CA LEU A 89 -7.64 5.18 17.85
C LEU A 89 -8.09 3.94 17.07
N PHE A 90 -7.61 3.75 15.84
CA PHE A 90 -7.91 2.59 15.02
C PHE A 90 -7.17 1.34 15.53
N THR A 91 -6.00 1.49 16.14
CA THR A 91 -5.25 0.36 16.71
C THR A 91 -5.82 -0.15 18.03
N ARG A 92 -6.68 0.64 18.67
CA ARG A 92 -7.31 0.34 19.97
C ARG A 92 -8.74 -0.19 19.88
N ARG A 93 -9.30 -0.29 18.67
CA ARG A 93 -10.67 -0.77 18.44
C ARG A 93 -10.66 -2.19 17.89
N ASN A 94 -11.76 -2.89 18.12
CA ASN A 94 -12.02 -4.15 17.42
C ASN A 94 -12.49 -3.81 15.99
N LEU A 95 -11.53 -3.73 15.07
CA LEU A 95 -11.78 -3.39 13.66
C LEU A 95 -12.25 -4.61 12.87
N PRO A 96 -12.91 -4.38 11.71
CA PRO A 96 -13.15 -5.43 10.74
C PRO A 96 -11.86 -6.16 10.37
N GLN A 97 -11.92 -7.48 10.27
CA GLN A 97 -10.82 -8.27 9.72
C GLN A 97 -11.01 -8.43 8.22
N THR A 98 -9.94 -8.34 7.45
CA THR A 98 -10.03 -8.30 5.98
C THR A 98 -9.29 -9.45 5.33
N LYS A 99 -9.79 -9.89 4.18
CA LYS A 99 -9.13 -10.90 3.35
C LYS A 99 -9.19 -10.49 1.88
N VAL A 100 -8.05 -10.48 1.21
CA VAL A 100 -7.99 -10.32 -0.25
C VAL A 100 -8.41 -11.63 -0.90
N TYR A 101 -9.34 -11.53 -1.85
CA TYR A 101 -9.83 -12.66 -2.64
C TYR A 101 -9.55 -12.42 -4.11
N LYS A 102 -9.07 -13.46 -4.81
CA LYS A 102 -8.80 -13.42 -6.25
C LYS A 102 -9.63 -14.47 -6.95
N TRP A 103 -10.26 -14.11 -8.06
CA TRP A 103 -11.00 -15.05 -8.90
C TRP A 103 -10.81 -14.74 -10.37
N ILE A 104 -10.96 -15.77 -11.20
CA ILE A 104 -10.95 -15.61 -12.65
C ILE A 104 -12.39 -15.43 -13.10
N ASN A 105 -12.66 -14.33 -13.80
CA ASN A 105 -13.94 -14.15 -14.47
C ASN A 105 -14.10 -15.21 -15.56
N LYS A 106 -15.23 -15.93 -15.56
CA LYS A 106 -15.49 -17.00 -16.52
C LYS A 106 -15.73 -16.49 -17.94
N ASP A 107 -16.20 -15.25 -18.08
CA ASP A 107 -16.61 -14.71 -19.37
C ASP A 107 -15.40 -14.21 -20.18
N ASP A 108 -14.50 -13.45 -19.56
CA ASP A 108 -13.35 -12.82 -20.22
C ASP A 108 -11.98 -13.31 -19.73
N HIS A 109 -11.96 -14.28 -18.81
CA HIS A 109 -10.75 -14.91 -18.25
C HIS A 109 -9.80 -13.93 -17.54
N ARG A 110 -10.27 -12.72 -17.20
CA ARG A 110 -9.47 -11.76 -16.44
C ARG A 110 -9.42 -12.16 -14.97
N MET A 111 -8.25 -11.96 -14.37
CA MET A 111 -8.11 -12.03 -12.91
C MET A 111 -8.75 -10.78 -12.31
N ILE A 112 -9.66 -11.00 -11.35
CA ILE A 112 -10.27 -9.96 -10.54
C ILE A 112 -9.79 -10.14 -9.11
N GLU A 113 -9.50 -9.03 -8.44
CA GLU A 113 -9.22 -8.99 -7.01
C GLU A 113 -10.32 -8.20 -6.29
N GLY A 114 -10.60 -8.57 -5.04
CA GLY A 114 -11.52 -7.86 -4.17
C GLY A 114 -11.12 -8.04 -2.71
N ILE A 115 -11.63 -7.16 -1.85
CA ILE A 115 -11.38 -7.20 -0.41
C ILE A 115 -12.67 -7.56 0.29
N LEU A 116 -12.64 -8.61 1.10
CA LEU A 116 -13.75 -8.99 1.96
C LEU A 116 -13.50 -8.46 3.37
N HIS A 117 -14.38 -7.58 3.84
CA HIS A 117 -14.39 -7.08 5.22
C HIS A 117 -15.35 -7.91 6.06
N TYR A 118 -14.84 -8.57 7.09
CA TYR A 118 -15.62 -9.29 8.08
C TYR A 118 -15.94 -8.36 9.25
N PRO A 119 -17.18 -8.38 9.77
CA PRO A 119 -17.50 -7.69 11.01
C PRO A 119 -16.55 -8.12 12.15
N PRO A 120 -16.34 -7.26 13.16
CA PRO A 120 -15.59 -7.63 14.34
C PRO A 120 -16.07 -8.97 14.93
N ASP A 121 -15.14 -9.82 15.35
CA ASP A 121 -15.38 -11.16 15.93
C ASP A 121 -16.09 -12.18 15.02
N LYS A 122 -16.16 -11.91 13.70
CA LYS A 122 -16.83 -12.78 12.71
C LYS A 122 -15.92 -13.22 11.57
N PHE A 123 -14.61 -13.21 11.76
CA PHE A 123 -13.66 -13.63 10.74
C PHE A 123 -13.92 -15.07 10.29
N GLU A 124 -14.05 -15.25 8.97
CA GLU A 124 -14.36 -16.52 8.30
C GLU A 124 -15.69 -17.19 8.71
N PHE A 125 -16.58 -16.47 9.41
CA PHE A 125 -17.95 -16.95 9.64
C PHE A 125 -18.69 -17.07 8.30
N GLN A 126 -19.49 -18.13 8.17
CA GLN A 126 -20.28 -18.40 6.97
C GLN A 126 -21.70 -17.84 7.11
N ASN A 127 -22.37 -17.64 5.97
CA ASN A 127 -23.77 -17.21 5.89
C ASN A 127 -24.05 -15.85 6.56
N LEU A 128 -23.08 -14.94 6.56
CA LEU A 128 -23.28 -13.55 6.95
C LEU A 128 -24.01 -12.79 5.83
N PRO A 129 -24.85 -11.79 6.16
CA PRO A 129 -25.36 -10.84 5.17
C PRO A 129 -24.20 -10.16 4.44
N LEU A 130 -24.30 -10.06 3.11
CA LEU A 130 -23.27 -9.46 2.26
C LEU A 130 -23.77 -8.13 1.70
N LEU A 131 -23.02 -7.06 1.95
CA LEU A 131 -23.10 -5.81 1.21
C LEU A 131 -21.94 -5.78 0.22
N VAL A 132 -22.24 -5.55 -1.06
CA VAL A 132 -21.22 -5.40 -2.10
C VAL A 132 -21.10 -3.93 -2.47
N ILE A 133 -19.90 -3.38 -2.34
CA ILE A 133 -19.55 -2.03 -2.78
C ILE A 133 -18.66 -2.17 -4.00
N ILE A 134 -19.09 -1.60 -5.12
CA ILE A 134 -18.32 -1.57 -6.37
C ILE A 134 -18.06 -0.09 -6.67
N HIS A 135 -16.79 0.27 -6.73
CA HIS A 135 -16.35 1.55 -7.25
C HIS A 135 -15.76 1.33 -8.64
N GLY A 136 -16.11 2.19 -9.59
CA GLY A 136 -15.83 1.98 -11.01
C GLY A 136 -15.11 3.15 -11.67
N ASP A 137 -14.51 4.04 -10.88
CA ASP A 137 -13.70 5.12 -11.46
C ASP A 137 -12.36 4.55 -11.94
N PRO A 138 -12.08 4.56 -13.25
CA PRO A 138 -10.83 4.04 -13.81
C PRO A 138 -9.58 4.84 -13.38
N LEU A 139 -9.75 5.99 -12.70
CA LEU A 139 -8.65 6.83 -12.24
C LEU A 139 -8.50 6.87 -10.70
N GLU A 140 -9.45 6.31 -9.95
CA GLU A 140 -9.42 6.27 -8.48
C GLU A 140 -9.62 4.85 -7.95
N ASP A 141 -8.52 4.18 -7.59
CA ASP A 141 -8.55 3.07 -6.63
C ASP A 141 -8.37 3.66 -5.23
N GLN A 142 -9.46 4.06 -4.57
CA GLN A 142 -9.38 4.45 -3.15
C GLN A 142 -9.68 3.28 -2.24
N GLN A 143 -8.73 3.00 -1.34
CA GLN A 143 -9.04 2.41 -0.05
C GLN A 143 -9.96 3.38 0.69
N VAL A 144 -11.24 3.08 0.72
CA VAL A 144 -12.16 3.71 1.67
C VAL A 144 -11.82 3.14 3.05
N MET A 145 -11.07 3.92 3.84
CA MET A 145 -10.90 3.72 5.29
C MET A 145 -11.49 4.91 6.05
#